data_AF-A0A6P1MRU5-F1
#
_entry.id   AF-A0A6P1MRU5-F1
#
_cell.length_a   1.000
_cell.length_b   1.000
_cell.length_c   1.000
_cell.angle_alpha   90.00
_cell.angle_beta   90.00
_cell.angle_gamma   90.00
#
_symmetry.space_group_name_H-M   'P 1'
#
loop_
_entity.id
_entity.type
_entity.pdbx_description
1 polymer ?
#
loop_
_entity_poly.entity_id
_entity_poly.type
_entity_poly.pdbx_seq_one_letter_code
_entity_poly.pdbx_strand_id
1 'polypeptide(L)'
;MVPKRLPTEGPLAVIRKQSNYEIIAFVSMTLQGKDSVNIGIDLMRFRSHVPNSTMDFMFIQLLLHFKELGYHYFSLGVAPLAKVGFALRSHKVEKIAHFIYEHGKLIYSFEGLRKFKDKFDPKWEPRYLAYPQLVSLPALLIELSMLVNMKKKKNI
;
A
#
# COMPACT_ATOMS: atom_id res chain seq x y z
N MET A 1 -15.45 24.70 -4.74
CA MET A 1 -15.67 23.54 -3.85
C MET A 1 -14.33 23.15 -3.26
N VAL A 2 -14.05 23.56 -2.02
CA VAL A 2 -12.77 23.29 -1.34
C VAL A 2 -12.76 21.81 -0.93
N PRO A 3 -11.70 21.02 -1.20
CA PRO A 3 -11.62 19.67 -0.68
C PRO A 3 -11.62 19.75 0.85
N LYS A 4 -12.69 19.22 1.45
CA LYS A 4 -12.81 19.00 2.89
C LYS A 4 -11.59 18.18 3.29
N ARG A 5 -10.74 18.71 4.19
CA ARG A 5 -9.60 17.96 4.75
C ARG A 5 -10.14 16.60 5.20
N LEU A 6 -9.57 15.51 4.68
CA LEU A 6 -9.78 14.18 5.23
C LEU A 6 -9.46 14.24 6.74
N PRO A 7 -10.25 13.59 7.60
CA PRO A 7 -10.00 13.62 9.04
C PRO A 7 -8.57 13.15 9.30
N THR A 8 -7.78 14.00 9.93
CA THR A 8 -6.35 13.80 10.18
C THR A 8 -6.04 12.78 11.28
N GLU A 9 -7.07 12.13 11.84
CA GLU A 9 -6.96 11.30 13.03
C GLU A 9 -7.62 9.94 12.77
N GLY A 10 -6.86 9.06 12.16
CA GLY A 10 -7.18 7.64 12.10
C GLY A 10 -6.51 6.87 13.24
N PRO A 11 -6.99 5.66 13.59
CA PRO A 11 -6.42 4.88 14.68
C PRO A 11 -4.92 4.63 14.49
N LEU A 12 -4.16 4.65 15.59
CA LEU A 12 -2.72 4.40 15.60
C LEU A 12 -2.42 3.20 16.50
N ALA A 13 -1.71 2.20 15.97
CA ALA A 13 -1.17 1.12 16.77
C ALA A 13 0.36 1.17 16.80
N VAL A 14 0.95 0.72 17.90
CA VAL A 14 2.40 0.72 18.12
C VAL A 14 2.86 -0.62 18.66
N ILE A 15 4.07 -1.03 18.28
CA ILE A 15 4.77 -2.17 18.88
C ILE A 15 5.82 -1.63 19.83
N ARG A 16 5.82 -2.17 21.05
CA ARG A 16 6.79 -1.87 22.10
C ARG A 16 7.60 -3.11 22.45
N LYS A 17 8.90 -2.93 22.73
CA LYS A 17 9.72 -3.98 23.35
C LYS A 17 9.23 -4.23 24.78
N GLN A 18 9.10 -5.49 25.16
CA GLN A 18 8.67 -5.84 26.52
C GLN A 18 9.73 -5.48 27.59
N SER A 19 11.02 -5.52 27.24
CA SER A 19 12.11 -5.29 28.19
C SER A 19 12.22 -3.84 28.68
N ASN A 20 11.90 -2.87 27.84
CA ASN A 20 12.13 -1.45 28.12
C ASN A 20 11.02 -0.51 27.60
N TYR A 21 9.91 -1.04 27.10
CA TYR A 21 8.78 -0.30 26.54
C TYR A 21 9.11 0.63 25.35
N GLU A 22 10.28 0.48 24.74
CA GLU A 22 10.70 1.26 23.57
C GLU A 22 9.76 1.01 22.38
N ILE A 23 9.23 2.05 21.75
CA ILE A 23 8.45 1.96 20.51
C ILE A 23 9.39 1.64 19.34
N ILE A 24 9.17 0.48 18.72
CA ILE A 24 10.00 -0.02 17.63
C ILE A 24 9.30 0.00 16.27
N ALA A 25 7.97 0.06 16.26
CA ALA A 25 7.19 0.17 15.04
C ALA A 25 5.83 0.81 15.31
N PHE A 26 5.24 1.41 14.28
CA PHE A 26 3.88 1.94 14.34
C PHE A 26 3.15 1.74 13.01
N VAL A 27 1.83 1.82 13.09
CA VAL A 27 0.91 1.78 11.96
C VAL A 27 -0.25 2.75 12.17
N SER A 28 -0.46 3.65 11.22
CA SER A 28 -1.68 4.44 11.14
C SER A 28 -2.69 3.74 10.23
N MET A 29 -3.96 3.91 10.56
CA MET A 29 -5.07 3.29 9.85
C MET A 29 -6.10 4.31 9.46
N THR A 30 -6.86 4.01 8.42
CA THR A 30 -7.95 4.85 7.93
C THR A 30 -9.19 4.01 7.70
N LEU A 31 -10.35 4.60 7.97
CA LEU A 31 -11.63 4.01 7.57
C LEU A 31 -11.72 4.07 6.04
N GLN A 32 -12.05 2.95 5.41
CA GLN A 32 -12.14 2.83 3.96
C GLN A 32 -13.59 2.56 3.54
N GLY A 33 -14.12 3.43 2.68
CA GLY A 33 -15.49 3.30 2.15
C GLY A 33 -16.51 4.16 2.90
N LYS A 34 -17.77 4.10 2.42
CA LYS A 34 -18.90 4.85 2.99
C LYS A 34 -19.50 4.15 4.22
N ASP A 35 -19.42 2.82 4.25
CA ASP A 35 -19.92 2.01 5.34
C ASP A 35 -18.73 1.73 6.26
N SER A 36 -18.86 2.10 7.53
CA SER A 36 -17.82 2.15 8.59
C SER A 36 -17.19 0.80 8.96
N VAL A 37 -17.22 -0.19 8.06
CA VAL A 37 -16.98 -1.62 8.30
C VAL A 37 -15.69 -2.11 7.64
N ASN A 38 -15.00 -1.24 6.88
CA ASN A 38 -13.67 -1.55 6.37
C ASN A 38 -12.65 -0.59 6.95
N ILE A 39 -11.57 -1.15 7.46
CA ILE A 39 -10.39 -0.40 7.86
C ILE A 39 -9.22 -0.84 6.99
N GLY A 40 -8.28 0.06 6.75
CA GLY A 40 -7.00 -0.36 6.19
C GLY A 40 -5.86 0.51 6.65
N ILE A 41 -4.66 0.02 6.33
CA ILE A 41 -3.42 0.67 6.72
C ILE A 41 -3.12 1.84 5.79
N ASP A 42 -2.64 2.93 6.37
CA ASP A 42 -2.08 4.07 5.64
C ASP A 42 -0.55 4.08 5.76
N LEU A 43 -0.01 4.48 6.90
CA LEU A 43 1.43 4.56 7.13
C LEU A 43 1.89 3.43 8.07
N MET A 44 2.86 2.64 7.62
CA MET A 44 3.57 1.67 8.47
C MET A 44 5.07 1.99 8.45
N ARG A 45 5.68 2.05 9.64
CA ARG A 45 7.12 2.29 9.82
C ARG A 45 7.66 1.51 11.00
N PHE A 46 8.92 1.12 10.91
CA PHE A 46 9.65 0.42 11.96
C PHE A 46 11.09 0.92 12.02
N ARG A 47 11.74 0.77 13.17
CA ARG A 47 13.16 1.11 13.35
C ARG A 47 14.05 0.17 12.51
N SER A 48 15.27 0.60 12.19
CA SER A 48 16.21 -0.22 11.42
C SER A 48 16.57 -1.55 12.08
N HIS A 49 16.50 -1.61 13.41
CA HIS A 49 16.80 -2.80 14.19
C HIS A 49 15.56 -3.24 14.97
N VAL A 50 14.76 -4.12 14.37
CA VAL A 50 13.61 -4.78 14.99
C VAL A 50 13.78 -6.29 14.92
N PRO A 51 13.19 -7.05 15.88
CA PRO A 51 13.17 -8.51 15.79
C PRO A 51 12.58 -9.00 14.46
N ASN A 52 13.05 -10.17 14.02
CA ASN A 52 12.46 -10.83 12.86
C ASN A 52 10.94 -11.03 13.07
N SER A 53 10.18 -10.96 11.98
CA SER A 53 8.72 -11.12 12.01
C SER A 53 7.94 -10.04 12.79
N THR A 54 8.55 -8.91 13.14
CA THR A 54 7.85 -7.76 13.77
C THR A 54 6.64 -7.30 12.94
N MET A 55 6.76 -7.27 11.61
CA MET A 55 5.64 -6.92 10.73
C MET A 55 4.57 -8.01 10.72
N ASP A 56 4.95 -9.29 10.66
CA ASP A 56 3.98 -10.39 10.69
C ASP A 56 3.16 -10.34 11.99
N PHE A 57 3.83 -10.15 13.13
CA PHE A 57 3.19 -9.92 14.43
C PHE A 57 2.26 -8.70 14.40
N MET A 58 2.69 -7.57 13.85
CA MET A 58 1.86 -6.37 13.72
C MET A 58 0.54 -6.67 13.01
N PHE A 59 0.62 -7.30 11.83
CA PHE A 59 -0.56 -7.61 11.04
C PHE A 59 -1.49 -8.61 11.73
N ILE A 60 -0.94 -9.66 12.37
CA ILE A 60 -1.74 -10.62 13.13
C ILE A 60 -2.52 -9.91 14.24
N GLN A 61 -1.86 -9.06 15.02
CA GLN A 61 -2.50 -8.33 16.12
C GLN A 61 -3.60 -7.39 15.62
N LEU A 62 -3.36 -6.66 14.51
CA LEU A 62 -4.39 -5.81 13.90
C LEU A 62 -5.59 -6.63 13.42
N LEU A 63 -5.35 -7.73 12.69
CA LEU A 63 -6.43 -8.58 12.17
C LEU A 63 -7.29 -9.15 13.29
N LEU A 64 -6.66 -9.63 14.38
CA LEU A 64 -7.38 -10.12 15.56
C LEU A 64 -8.18 -9.01 16.23
N HIS A 65 -7.57 -7.85 16.45
CA HIS A 65 -8.22 -6.71 17.09
C HIS A 65 -9.46 -6.23 16.31
N PHE A 66 -9.35 -6.06 14.99
CA PHE A 66 -10.49 -5.60 14.19
C PHE A 66 -11.56 -6.68 14.01
N LYS A 67 -11.17 -7.96 14.04
CA LYS A 67 -12.13 -9.06 14.13
C LYS A 67 -12.94 -9.00 15.42
N GLU A 68 -12.31 -8.76 16.57
CA GLU A 68 -12.99 -8.60 17.86
C GLU A 68 -13.94 -7.40 17.88
N LEU A 69 -13.59 -6.31 17.19
CA LEU A 69 -14.44 -5.13 17.01
C LEU A 69 -15.57 -5.34 15.99
N GLY A 70 -15.68 -6.52 15.36
CA GLY A 70 -16.75 -6.85 14.41
C GLY A 70 -16.53 -6.34 12.99
N TYR A 71 -15.31 -5.93 12.62
CA TYR A 71 -15.01 -5.57 11.23
C TYR A 71 -14.97 -6.81 10.35
N HIS A 72 -15.61 -6.73 9.19
CA HIS A 72 -15.66 -7.84 8.23
C HIS A 72 -14.49 -7.84 7.25
N TYR A 73 -13.93 -6.67 6.93
CA TYR A 73 -12.82 -6.55 5.99
C TYR A 73 -11.70 -5.67 6.53
N PHE A 74 -10.48 -6.15 6.33
CA PHE A 74 -9.25 -5.42 6.62
C PHE A 74 -8.41 -5.28 5.34
N SER A 75 -8.23 -4.05 4.89
CA SER A 75 -7.46 -3.75 3.68
C SER A 75 -5.96 -3.71 4.01
N LEU A 76 -5.22 -4.69 3.48
CA LEU A 76 -3.76 -4.77 3.54
C LEU A 76 -3.08 -3.74 2.60
N GLY A 77 -3.86 -2.94 1.88
CA GLY A 77 -3.40 -2.01 0.85
C GLY A 77 -3.06 -2.70 -0.48
N VAL A 78 -2.71 -1.89 -1.48
CA VAL A 78 -2.42 -2.37 -2.85
C VAL A 78 -1.05 -3.04 -2.94
N ALA A 79 -0.90 -4.06 -3.78
CA ALA A 79 0.39 -4.57 -4.26
C ALA A 79 0.48 -4.25 -5.76
N PRO A 80 1.06 -3.09 -6.14
CA PRO A 80 1.04 -2.61 -7.51
C PRO A 80 1.76 -3.58 -8.44
N LEU A 81 1.27 -3.73 -9.67
CA LEU A 81 1.99 -4.38 -10.77
C LEU A 81 2.41 -5.85 -10.56
N ALA A 82 2.08 -6.50 -9.43
CA ALA A 82 2.48 -7.87 -9.12
C ALA A 82 1.97 -8.95 -10.11
N LYS A 83 1.07 -8.57 -11.05
CA LYS A 83 0.56 -9.41 -12.14
C LYS A 83 0.50 -8.69 -13.50
N VAL A 84 1.10 -7.51 -13.63
CA VAL A 84 1.10 -6.79 -14.92
C VAL A 84 2.05 -7.51 -15.89
N GLY A 85 1.56 -7.82 -17.09
CA GLY A 85 2.28 -8.59 -18.11
C GLY A 85 1.75 -10.01 -18.37
N PHE A 86 0.80 -10.52 -17.58
CA PHE A 86 0.24 -11.88 -17.76
C PHE A 86 -0.94 -11.98 -18.74
N ALA A 87 -1.44 -10.87 -19.30
CA ALA A 87 -2.55 -10.86 -20.25
C ALA A 87 -2.07 -10.81 -21.71
N LEU A 88 -2.34 -11.90 -22.44
CA LEU A 88 -1.72 -12.31 -23.72
C LEU A 88 -2.10 -11.52 -25.00
N ARG A 89 -2.61 -10.29 -24.96
CA ARG A 89 -3.01 -9.57 -26.19
C ARG A 89 -2.61 -8.09 -26.23
N SER A 90 -1.36 -7.82 -26.62
CA SER A 90 -1.00 -6.91 -27.75
C SER A 90 0.53 -6.68 -27.82
N HIS A 91 1.13 -7.04 -28.95
CA HIS A 91 2.59 -7.15 -29.20
C HIS A 91 3.41 -5.84 -29.13
N LYS A 92 2.85 -4.70 -28.69
CA LYS A 92 3.56 -3.41 -28.55
C LYS A 92 3.61 -2.86 -27.12
N VAL A 93 2.76 -3.38 -26.22
CA VAL A 93 2.75 -3.00 -24.79
C VAL A 93 3.82 -3.76 -24.00
N GLU A 94 4.18 -4.97 -24.44
CA GLU A 94 5.24 -5.80 -23.82
C GLU A 94 6.61 -5.12 -23.78
N LYS A 95 7.00 -4.39 -24.83
CA LYS A 95 8.31 -3.68 -24.86
C LYS A 95 8.38 -2.54 -23.84
N ILE A 96 7.27 -1.87 -23.57
CA ILE A 96 7.17 -0.80 -22.57
C ILE A 96 7.13 -1.39 -21.16
N ALA A 97 6.40 -2.50 -20.96
CA ALA A 97 6.40 -3.24 -19.70
C ALA A 97 7.81 -3.77 -19.37
N HIS A 98 8.54 -4.28 -20.37
CA HIS A 98 9.92 -4.74 -20.24
C HIS A 98 10.90 -3.59 -19.91
N PHE A 99 10.72 -2.41 -20.52
CA PHE A 99 11.55 -1.24 -20.22
C PHE A 99 11.32 -0.72 -18.78
N ILE A 100 10.07 -0.69 -18.30
CA ILE A 100 9.71 -0.37 -16.91
C ILE A 100 10.23 -1.47 -15.95
N TYR A 101 10.27 -2.72 -16.40
CA TYR A 101 10.81 -3.87 -15.66
C TYR A 101 12.32 -3.80 -15.48
N GLU A 102 13.09 -3.47 -16.52
CA GLU A 102 14.55 -3.34 -16.42
C GLU A 102 15.01 -2.11 -15.64
N HIS A 103 14.26 -1.00 -15.70
CA HIS A 103 14.66 0.27 -15.07
C HIS A 103 13.97 0.55 -13.72
N GLY A 104 13.02 -0.30 -13.30
CA GLY A 104 12.23 -0.10 -12.10
C GLY A 104 12.71 -0.94 -10.91
N LYS A 105 13.59 -0.41 -10.05
CA LYS A 105 13.84 -0.91 -8.67
C LYS A 105 12.55 -1.09 -7.84
N LEU A 106 11.44 -0.54 -8.32
CA LEU A 106 10.10 -0.60 -7.76
C LEU A 106 9.44 -1.99 -7.84
N ILE A 107 9.64 -2.77 -8.90
CA ILE A 107 8.89 -4.03 -9.09
C ILE A 107 9.38 -5.16 -8.19
N TYR A 108 10.69 -5.27 -7.96
CA TYR A 108 11.24 -6.29 -7.05
C TYR A 108 10.69 -6.13 -5.61
N SER A 109 10.41 -4.89 -5.20
CA SER A 109 9.71 -4.62 -3.95
C SER A 109 8.24 -5.04 -3.96
N PHE A 110 7.58 -5.03 -5.13
CA PHE A 110 6.15 -5.36 -5.24
C PHE A 110 5.87 -6.86 -5.23
N GLU A 111 6.73 -7.69 -5.83
CA GLU A 111 6.60 -9.15 -5.72
C GLU A 111 6.82 -9.61 -4.26
N GLY A 112 7.86 -9.07 -3.60
CA GLY A 112 8.08 -9.30 -2.17
C GLY A 112 6.91 -8.81 -1.31
N LEU A 113 6.36 -7.63 -1.62
CA LEU A 113 5.19 -7.08 -0.94
C LEU A 113 3.93 -7.93 -1.15
N ARG A 114 3.74 -8.46 -2.35
CA ARG A 114 2.64 -9.39 -2.68
C ARG A 114 2.79 -10.67 -1.87
N LYS A 115 3.95 -11.34 -1.94
CA LYS A 115 4.28 -12.54 -1.17
C LYS A 115 4.12 -12.33 0.33
N PHE A 116 4.53 -11.18 0.84
CA PHE A 116 4.34 -10.79 2.24
C PHE A 116 2.85 -10.77 2.62
N LYS A 117 2.00 -10.17 1.77
CA LYS A 117 0.55 -10.09 2.02
C LYS A 117 -0.14 -11.43 1.86
N ASP A 118 0.34 -12.30 0.96
CA ASP A 118 -0.21 -13.63 0.75
C ASP A 118 -0.12 -14.52 2.00
N LYS A 119 0.79 -14.22 2.95
CA LYS A 119 0.86 -14.90 4.26
C LYS A 119 -0.44 -14.86 5.07
N PHE A 120 -1.31 -13.88 4.80
CA PHE A 120 -2.56 -13.65 5.53
C PHE A 120 -3.80 -14.14 4.77
N ASP A 121 -3.61 -14.92 3.70
CA ASP A 121 -4.67 -15.44 2.82
C ASP A 121 -5.70 -14.38 2.36
N PRO A 122 -5.26 -13.25 1.76
CA PRO A 122 -6.17 -12.18 1.40
C PRO A 122 -6.95 -12.51 0.12
N LYS A 123 -8.20 -12.04 0.06
CA LYS A 123 -8.94 -11.96 -1.21
C LYS A 123 -8.37 -10.83 -2.06
N TRP A 124 -7.82 -11.17 -3.23
CA TRP A 124 -7.27 -10.19 -4.15
C TRP A 124 -8.32 -9.59 -5.07
N GLU A 125 -8.37 -8.27 -5.12
CA GLU A 125 -9.22 -7.52 -6.04
C GLU A 125 -8.38 -6.71 -7.03
N PRO A 126 -8.76 -6.66 -8.32
CA PRO A 126 -8.09 -5.82 -9.29
C PRO A 126 -8.32 -4.33 -8.99
N ARG A 127 -7.34 -3.51 -9.34
CA ARG A 127 -7.42 -2.05 -9.32
C ARG A 127 -6.99 -1.54 -10.70
N TYR A 128 -7.75 -0.60 -11.23
CA TYR A 128 -7.59 -0.10 -12.60
C TYR A 128 -7.27 1.40 -12.58
N LEU A 129 -6.44 1.82 -13.53
CA LEU A 129 -6.21 3.24 -13.82
C LEU A 129 -7.12 3.63 -14.99
N ALA A 130 -8.10 4.49 -14.74
CA ALA A 130 -8.92 5.08 -15.79
C ALA A 130 -8.20 6.32 -16.36
N TYR A 131 -8.04 6.38 -17.67
CA TYR A 131 -7.40 7.51 -18.36
C TYR A 131 -8.02 7.74 -19.74
N PRO A 132 -7.99 8.99 -20.27
CA PRO A 132 -8.53 9.27 -21.58
C PRO A 132 -7.76 8.51 -22.67
N GLN A 133 -8.48 7.99 -23.67
CA GLN A 133 -7.88 7.21 -24.76
C GLN A 133 -6.81 7.97 -25.55
N LEU A 134 -6.92 9.30 -25.63
CA LEU A 134 -6.01 10.17 -26.38
C LEU A 134 -4.70 10.48 -25.62
N VAL A 135 -4.58 10.07 -24.36
CA VAL A 135 -3.39 10.31 -23.54
C VAL A 135 -2.41 9.15 -23.69
N SER A 136 -1.13 9.48 -23.91
CA SER A 136 -0.05 8.50 -23.92
C SER A 136 0.13 7.91 -22.52
N LEU A 137 -0.12 6.60 -22.38
CA LEU A 137 0.03 5.88 -21.11
C LEU A 137 1.44 6.04 -20.48
N PRO A 138 2.55 5.96 -21.24
CA PRO A 138 3.87 6.26 -20.69
C PRO A 138 4.01 7.66 -20.08
N ALA A 139 3.51 8.69 -20.76
CA ALA A 139 3.58 10.07 -20.26
C ALA A 139 2.76 10.22 -18.96
N LEU A 140 1.55 9.65 -18.93
CA LEU A 140 0.71 9.62 -17.73
C LEU A 140 1.39 8.91 -16.55
N LEU A 141 2.05 7.78 -16.78
CA LEU A 141 2.76 7.06 -15.71
C LEU A 141 3.94 7.87 -15.15
N ILE A 142 4.65 8.62 -16.00
CA ILE A 142 5.71 9.54 -15.55
C ILE A 142 5.12 10.65 -14.69
N GLU A 143 4.06 11.30 -15.15
CA GLU A 143 3.37 12.36 -14.40
C GLU A 143 2.85 11.87 -13.05
N LEU A 144 2.22 10.69 -13.02
CA LEU A 144 1.76 10.04 -11.78
C LEU A 144 2.93 9.74 -10.84
N SER A 145 4.04 9.21 -11.36
CA SER A 145 5.23 8.92 -10.57
C SER A 145 5.84 10.20 -9.97
N MET A 146 5.90 11.29 -10.75
CA MET A 146 6.35 12.58 -10.25
C MET A 146 5.42 13.07 -9.15
N LEU A 147 4.11 13.09 -9.38
CA LEU A 147 3.11 13.53 -8.41
C LEU A 147 3.19 12.77 -7.08
N VAL A 148 3.35 11.44 -7.13
CA VAL A 148 3.48 10.60 -5.93
C VAL A 148 4.80 10.85 -5.19
N ASN A 149 5.88 11.14 -5.93
CA ASN A 149 7.19 11.41 -5.35
C ASN A 149 7.44 12.89 -5.04
N MET A 150 6.50 13.79 -5.33
CA MET A 150 6.64 15.21 -5.07
C MET A 150 6.82 15.43 -3.56
N LYS A 151 8.03 15.85 -3.18
CA LYS A 151 8.28 16.40 -1.84
C LYS A 151 7.43 17.66 -1.71
N LYS A 152 6.53 17.67 -0.73
CA LYS A 152 5.77 18.86 -0.36
C LYS A 152 6.76 20.02 -0.17
N LYS A 153 6.63 21.11 -0.95
CA LYS A 153 7.37 22.35 -0.68
C LYS A 153 7.03 22.76 0.76
N LYS A 154 8.04 22.89 1.61
CA LYS A 154 7.88 23.55 2.91
C LYS A 154 7.52 25.00 2.59
N ASN A 155 6.25 25.36 2.75
CA ASN A 155 5.89 26.75 2.93
C ASN A 155 6.37 27.09 4.35
N ILE A 156 7.49 27.81 4.41
CA ILE A 156 7.93 28.55 5.60
C ILE A 156 7.20 29.87 5.57
#